data_AF-A0A2E2TA37-F1
#
_entry.id   AF-A0A2E2TA37-F1
#
_cell.length_a   1.000
_cell.length_b   1.000
_cell.length_c   1.000
_cell.angle_alpha   90.00
_cell.angle_beta   90.00
_cell.angle_gamma   90.00
#
_symmetry.space_group_name_H-M   'P 1'
#
loop_
_entity.id
_entity.type
_entity.pdbx_description
1 polymer ?
#
loop_
_entity_poly.entity_id
_entity_poly.type
_entity_poly.pdbx_seq_one_letter_code
_entity_poly.pdbx_strand_id
1 'polypeptide(L)'
;MLKSKFIISVVLSAICVVQSCKKEVFDTTVPIEVDPSLNCDNVNYENSAKSIFEAKCNTCHGATNQGPGDYNEVDILKRDLAKIRGRVESGTMPPAGSPQLTEVETSAMLLWIDCGASFEGTVIDTTVTQDTTSNQLVYETDIKSIISTKCAGCHPNGGGPGDYSITSNVKEVMDNGKFEDRVLIRKNMPTGGLPQNELDKIQKWFDQGAKFQ
;
A
#
# COMPACT_ATOMS: atom_id res chain seq x y z
N MET A 1 -23.64 -76.12 -0.42
CA MET A 1 -24.59 -75.78 0.66
C MET A 1 -24.11 -76.42 1.96
N LEU A 2 -23.56 -75.65 2.91
CA LEU A 2 -24.00 -75.60 4.31
C LEU A 2 -23.12 -74.58 5.07
N LYS A 3 -23.79 -73.78 5.89
CA LYS A 3 -23.27 -72.67 6.68
C LYS A 3 -22.63 -73.20 7.97
N SER A 4 -21.57 -72.57 8.48
CA SER A 4 -21.33 -72.53 9.93
C SER A 4 -20.60 -71.26 10.34
N LYS A 5 -21.01 -70.72 11.48
CA LYS A 5 -20.80 -69.36 11.97
C LYS A 5 -19.72 -69.32 13.07
N PHE A 6 -18.90 -68.26 13.02
CA PHE A 6 -18.46 -67.39 14.14
C PHE A 6 -17.72 -68.00 15.35
N ILE A 7 -16.40 -67.76 15.48
CA ILE A 7 -15.72 -67.49 16.77
C ILE A 7 -14.59 -66.46 16.57
N ILE A 8 -14.84 -65.27 17.13
CA ILE A 8 -13.98 -64.25 17.77
C ILE A 8 -12.45 -64.47 17.71
N SER A 9 -11.72 -63.50 17.14
CA SER A 9 -10.47 -62.99 17.74
C SER A 9 -10.18 -61.57 17.26
N VAL A 10 -10.08 -60.67 18.23
CA VAL A 10 -9.79 -59.24 18.12
C VAL A 10 -8.28 -59.04 18.11
N VAL A 11 -7.70 -58.58 17.00
CA VAL A 11 -6.39 -57.89 16.94
C VAL A 11 -6.45 -56.97 15.70
N LEU A 12 -6.93 -55.74 15.80
CA LEU A 12 -6.18 -54.55 16.27
C LEU A 12 -4.80 -54.41 15.62
N SER A 13 -4.75 -53.82 14.43
CA SER A 13 -3.91 -52.65 14.19
C SER A 13 -4.17 -52.13 12.78
N ALA A 14 -5.08 -51.16 12.70
CA ALA A 14 -5.11 -50.24 11.59
C ALA A 14 -3.78 -49.46 11.62
N ILE A 15 -2.86 -49.81 10.73
CA ILE A 15 -1.72 -48.95 10.40
C ILE A 15 -2.30 -47.79 9.60
N CYS A 16 -2.89 -46.83 10.32
CA CYS A 16 -3.08 -45.48 9.82
C CYS A 16 -1.68 -44.91 9.64
N VAL A 17 -1.19 -44.92 8.40
CA VAL A 17 -0.03 -44.13 8.00
C VAL A 17 -0.41 -42.68 8.28
N VAL A 18 0.05 -42.18 9.43
CA VAL A 18 0.12 -40.75 9.71
C VAL A 18 1.12 -40.17 8.72
N GLN A 19 0.64 -39.81 7.53
CA GLN A 19 1.23 -38.70 6.79
C GLN A 19 0.96 -37.45 7.62
N SER A 20 1.78 -37.28 8.65
CA SER A 20 1.95 -36.03 9.33
C SER A 20 2.52 -35.07 8.30
N CYS A 21 1.66 -34.25 7.71
CA CYS A 21 2.09 -32.98 7.15
C CYS A 21 2.82 -32.28 8.29
N LYS A 22 4.16 -32.21 8.21
CA LYS A 22 4.90 -31.23 8.98
C LYS A 22 4.39 -29.87 8.51
N LYS A 23 3.45 -29.31 9.26
CA LYS A 23 3.15 -27.90 9.17
C LYS A 23 4.35 -27.23 9.80
N GLU A 24 5.33 -26.89 8.98
CA GLU A 24 6.39 -25.97 9.37
C GLU A 24 5.68 -24.74 9.93
N VAL A 25 5.93 -24.46 11.21
CA VAL A 25 5.48 -23.21 11.82
C VAL A 25 6.35 -22.16 11.18
N PHE A 26 5.87 -21.59 10.07
CA PHE A 26 6.50 -20.45 9.44
C PHE A 26 6.44 -19.31 10.46
N ASP A 27 7.58 -19.04 11.06
CA ASP A 27 7.75 -17.91 11.95
C ASP A 27 7.52 -16.64 11.11
N THR A 28 6.35 -16.02 11.28
CA THR A 28 5.97 -14.79 10.60
C THR A 28 6.76 -13.57 11.07
N THR A 29 7.80 -13.77 11.89
CA THR A 29 8.73 -12.72 12.32
C THR A 29 10.11 -12.78 11.65
N VAL A 30 10.33 -13.71 10.69
CA VAL A 30 11.55 -13.67 9.87
C VAL A 30 11.58 -12.33 9.12
N PRO A 31 12.63 -11.51 9.31
CA PRO A 31 12.80 -10.29 8.52
C PRO A 31 12.73 -10.63 7.03
N ILE A 32 12.08 -9.78 6.24
CA ILE A 32 12.12 -9.94 4.78
C ILE A 32 13.56 -9.61 4.36
N GLU A 33 14.38 -10.65 4.22
CA GLU A 33 15.75 -10.56 3.74
C GLU A 33 15.70 -10.32 2.22
N VAL A 34 15.90 -9.07 1.80
CA VAL A 34 16.05 -8.74 0.38
C VAL A 34 17.47 -9.09 -0.06
N ASP A 35 17.60 -9.72 -1.23
CA ASP A 35 18.88 -10.03 -1.86
C ASP A 35 19.70 -8.73 -2.11
N PRO A 36 20.88 -8.57 -1.49
CA PRO A 36 21.73 -7.39 -1.68
C PRO A 36 22.28 -7.25 -3.11
N SER A 37 22.15 -8.27 -3.96
CA SER A 37 22.64 -8.27 -5.35
C SER A 37 21.63 -7.72 -6.37
N LEU A 38 20.45 -7.30 -5.92
CA LEU A 38 19.44 -6.72 -6.80
C LEU A 38 19.94 -5.45 -7.50
N ASN A 39 19.65 -5.37 -8.80
CA ASN A 39 19.95 -4.23 -9.67
C ASN A 39 18.97 -4.23 -10.85
N CYS A 40 19.05 -3.24 -11.75
CA CYS A 40 18.11 -3.13 -12.86
C CYS A 40 18.13 -4.29 -13.88
N ASP A 41 19.15 -5.14 -13.87
CA ASP A 41 19.22 -6.29 -14.79
C ASP A 41 18.42 -7.50 -14.26
N ASN A 42 18.19 -7.59 -12.94
CA ASN A 42 17.58 -8.77 -12.31
C ASN A 42 16.36 -8.45 -11.43
N VAL A 43 16.09 -7.19 -11.11
CA VAL A 43 14.97 -6.79 -10.25
C VAL A 43 13.62 -6.93 -10.97
N ASN A 44 12.65 -7.54 -10.29
CA ASN A 44 11.27 -7.65 -10.76
C ASN A 44 10.30 -7.79 -9.58
N TYR A 45 9.00 -7.72 -9.88
CA TYR A 45 7.95 -7.76 -8.86
C TYR A 45 8.09 -8.98 -7.93
N GLU A 46 8.32 -10.17 -8.48
CA GLU A 46 8.35 -11.43 -7.72
C GLU A 46 9.52 -11.51 -6.72
N ASN A 47 10.70 -11.01 -7.08
CA ASN A 47 11.90 -11.15 -6.24
C ASN A 47 12.21 -9.94 -5.34
N SER A 48 11.47 -8.84 -5.46
CA SER A 48 11.79 -7.60 -4.75
C SER A 48 10.59 -6.91 -4.11
N ALA A 49 9.40 -6.97 -4.71
CA ALA A 49 8.26 -6.17 -4.28
C ALA A 49 7.11 -6.99 -3.72
N LYS A 50 6.87 -8.21 -4.24
CA LYS A 50 5.69 -9.02 -3.93
C LYS A 50 5.51 -9.31 -2.45
N SER A 51 6.55 -9.85 -1.81
CA SER A 51 6.50 -10.17 -0.38
C SER A 51 6.26 -8.92 0.48
N ILE A 52 6.79 -7.77 0.06
CA ILE A 52 6.58 -6.48 0.71
C ILE A 52 5.13 -6.02 0.54
N PHE A 53 4.56 -6.07 -0.66
CA PHE A 53 3.15 -5.74 -0.89
C PHE A 53 2.23 -6.63 -0.06
N GLU A 54 2.44 -7.94 -0.09
CA GLU A 54 1.62 -8.91 0.64
C GLU A 54 1.68 -8.67 2.15
N ALA A 55 2.87 -8.39 2.71
CA ALA A 55 3.06 -8.25 4.14
C ALA A 55 2.72 -6.86 4.70
N LYS A 56 2.93 -5.79 3.91
CA LYS A 56 2.94 -4.40 4.41
C LYS A 56 1.88 -3.51 3.78
N CYS A 57 1.42 -3.83 2.57
CA CYS A 57 0.52 -2.95 1.80
C CYS A 57 -0.89 -3.52 1.68
N ASN A 58 -1.03 -4.78 1.24
CA ASN A 58 -2.29 -5.36 0.76
C ASN A 58 -3.31 -5.62 1.87
N THR A 59 -2.90 -5.55 3.14
CA THR A 59 -3.85 -5.56 4.27
C THR A 59 -4.83 -4.38 4.19
N CYS A 60 -4.34 -3.21 3.77
CA CYS A 60 -5.15 -2.01 3.60
C CYS A 60 -5.45 -1.71 2.13
N HIS A 61 -4.45 -1.87 1.26
CA HIS A 61 -4.52 -1.65 -0.19
C HIS A 61 -4.85 -2.95 -0.93
N GLY A 62 -5.85 -3.67 -0.44
CA GLY A 62 -6.34 -4.93 -1.03
C GLY A 62 -7.85 -4.91 -1.16
N ALA A 63 -8.47 -6.08 -1.30
CA ALA A 63 -9.92 -6.21 -1.50
C ALA A 63 -10.79 -5.55 -0.39
N THR A 64 -10.22 -5.32 0.80
CA THR A 64 -10.90 -4.67 1.93
C THR A 64 -11.12 -3.16 1.74
N ASN A 65 -10.43 -2.53 0.77
CA ASN A 65 -10.48 -1.09 0.47
C ASN A 65 -10.38 -0.20 1.73
N GLN A 66 -9.56 -0.60 2.71
CA GLN A 66 -9.31 0.23 3.89
C GLN A 66 -8.41 1.43 3.53
N GLY A 67 -7.53 1.26 2.55
CA GLY A 67 -6.79 2.33 1.88
C GLY A 67 -7.23 2.49 0.41
N PRO A 68 -6.93 3.64 -0.22
CA PRO A 68 -7.09 3.82 -1.67
C PRO A 68 -6.35 2.79 -2.51
N GLY A 69 -7.04 2.18 -3.47
CA GLY A 69 -6.45 1.25 -4.44
C GLY A 69 -6.34 -0.19 -3.93
N ASP A 70 -6.65 -1.14 -4.81
CA ASP A 70 -6.42 -2.58 -4.58
C ASP A 70 -5.17 -2.99 -5.36
N TYR A 71 -4.04 -3.17 -4.67
CA TYR A 71 -2.77 -3.53 -5.28
C TYR A 71 -2.63 -5.02 -5.60
N ASN A 72 -3.67 -5.83 -5.34
CA ASN A 72 -3.77 -7.16 -5.95
C ASN A 72 -4.15 -7.06 -7.45
N GLU A 73 -4.72 -5.93 -7.87
CA GLU A 73 -5.06 -5.66 -9.27
C GLU A 73 -3.90 -4.95 -9.98
N VAL A 74 -3.28 -5.62 -10.95
CA VAL A 74 -2.04 -5.13 -11.58
C VAL A 74 -2.21 -3.78 -12.28
N ASP A 75 -3.39 -3.49 -12.82
CA ASP A 75 -3.69 -2.23 -13.49
C ASP A 75 -3.81 -1.07 -12.49
N ILE A 76 -4.34 -1.34 -11.29
CA ILE A 76 -4.38 -0.37 -10.20
C ILE A 76 -2.97 -0.11 -9.68
N LEU A 77 -2.20 -1.18 -9.42
CA LEU A 77 -0.81 -1.07 -9.00
C LEU A 77 0.02 -0.24 -9.98
N LYS A 78 -0.04 -0.56 -11.28
CA LYS A 78 0.69 0.18 -12.35
C LYS A 78 0.33 1.66 -12.37
N ARG A 79 -0.96 1.99 -12.30
CA ARG A 79 -1.43 3.38 -12.28
C ARG A 79 -0.86 4.16 -11.09
N ASP A 80 -0.76 3.51 -9.93
CA ASP A 80 -0.41 4.17 -8.69
C ASP A 80 1.10 4.11 -8.37
N LEU A 81 1.96 3.56 -9.24
CA LEU A 81 3.42 3.43 -9.02
C LEU A 81 4.11 4.74 -8.63
N ALA A 82 3.75 5.86 -9.27
CA ALA A 82 4.30 7.19 -8.95
C ALA A 82 4.02 7.59 -7.50
N LYS A 83 2.75 7.42 -7.10
CA LYS A 83 2.27 7.69 -5.74
C LYS A 83 3.00 6.79 -4.76
N ILE A 84 3.01 5.47 -5.02
CA ILE A 84 3.65 4.48 -4.17
C ILE A 84 5.12 4.83 -3.97
N ARG A 85 5.86 5.13 -5.05
CA ARG A 85 7.25 5.57 -4.98
C ARG A 85 7.42 6.78 -4.06
N GLY A 86 6.64 7.84 -4.27
CA GLY A 86 6.73 9.06 -3.47
C GLY A 86 6.36 8.84 -2.00
N ARG A 87 5.39 7.96 -1.72
CA ARG A 87 4.95 7.63 -0.36
C ARG A 87 5.95 6.76 0.39
N VAL A 88 6.57 5.80 -0.30
CA VAL A 88 7.66 4.97 0.22
C VAL A 88 8.92 5.81 0.46
N GLU A 89 9.32 6.64 -0.51
CA GLU A 89 10.48 7.53 -0.39
C GLU A 89 10.33 8.54 0.76
N SER A 90 9.13 9.08 0.95
CA SER A 90 8.84 10.01 2.06
C SER A 90 8.58 9.32 3.40
N GLY A 91 8.51 7.98 3.45
CA GLY A 91 8.17 7.22 4.65
C GLY A 91 6.78 7.50 5.20
N THR A 92 5.86 7.98 4.36
CA THR A 92 4.47 8.27 4.76
C THR A 92 3.57 7.04 4.67
N MET A 93 3.99 6.02 3.93
CA MET A 93 3.37 4.70 3.92
C MET A 93 4.40 3.60 4.20
N PRO A 94 4.05 2.59 5.02
CA PRO A 94 2.75 2.38 5.68
C PRO A 94 2.46 3.38 6.82
N PRO A 95 1.18 3.63 7.19
CA PRO A 95 0.86 4.62 8.20
C PRO A 95 1.37 4.22 9.59
N ALA A 96 1.56 5.20 10.48
CA ALA A 96 2.01 4.95 11.85
C ALA A 96 1.09 3.94 12.57
N GLY A 97 1.69 2.97 13.26
CA GLY A 97 0.97 1.88 13.92
C GLY A 97 0.70 0.65 13.04
N SER A 98 0.99 0.72 11.74
CA SER A 98 1.05 -0.45 10.84
C SER A 98 2.48 -0.99 10.73
N PRO A 99 2.67 -2.27 10.31
CA PRO A 99 3.99 -2.82 10.02
C PRO A 99 4.76 -1.93 9.04
N GLN A 100 5.88 -1.37 9.49
CA GLN A 100 6.69 -0.45 8.68
C GLN A 100 7.63 -1.19 7.73
N LEU A 101 8.07 -0.47 6.69
CA LEU A 101 9.19 -0.90 5.84
C LEU A 101 10.51 -0.69 6.58
N THR A 102 11.39 -1.67 6.46
CA THR A 102 12.81 -1.54 6.81
C THR A 102 13.55 -0.76 5.72
N GLU A 103 14.76 -0.30 6.02
CA GLU A 103 15.62 0.39 5.04
C GLU A 103 15.91 -0.47 3.80
N VAL A 104 16.08 -1.77 4.01
CA VAL A 104 16.33 -2.76 2.96
C VAL A 104 15.07 -2.98 2.11
N GLU A 105 13.90 -3.14 2.73
CA GLU A 105 12.61 -3.24 2.02
C GLU A 105 12.30 -1.96 1.21
N THR A 106 12.53 -0.78 1.79
CA THR A 106 12.38 0.51 1.11
C THR A 106 13.30 0.57 -0.11
N SER A 107 14.57 0.20 0.05
CA SER A 107 15.54 0.22 -1.05
C SER A 107 15.16 -0.75 -2.18
N ALA A 108 14.66 -1.94 -1.85
CA ALA A 108 14.16 -2.93 -2.81
C ALA A 108 12.96 -2.41 -3.61
N MET A 109 12.00 -1.82 -2.92
CA MET A 109 10.80 -1.23 -3.51
C MET A 109 11.14 -0.07 -4.45
N LEU A 110 11.99 0.85 -4.01
CA LEU A 110 12.40 2.00 -4.83
C LEU A 110 13.22 1.54 -6.03
N LEU A 111 14.15 0.58 -5.86
CA LEU A 111 14.91 0.00 -6.96
C LEU A 111 14.00 -0.65 -8.00
N TRP A 112 13.04 -1.47 -7.59
CA TRP A 112 12.09 -2.10 -8.52
C TRP A 112 11.30 -1.05 -9.31
N ILE A 113 10.77 -0.03 -8.65
CA ILE A 113 10.02 1.04 -9.32
C ILE A 113 10.93 1.83 -10.28
N ASP A 114 12.13 2.20 -9.84
CA ASP A 114 13.09 3.00 -10.61
C ASP A 114 13.67 2.24 -11.81
N CYS A 115 13.78 0.91 -11.71
CA CYS A 115 14.17 0.03 -12.82
C CYS A 115 12.98 -0.39 -13.70
N GLY A 116 11.86 0.34 -13.63
CA GLY A 116 10.75 0.17 -14.56
C GLY A 116 9.65 -0.79 -14.11
N ALA A 117 9.54 -1.06 -12.81
CA ALA A 117 8.47 -1.82 -12.18
C ALA A 117 8.09 -3.11 -12.94
N SER A 118 9.10 -3.93 -13.26
CA SER A 118 8.89 -5.07 -14.15
C SER A 118 8.02 -6.16 -13.51
N PHE A 119 7.11 -6.76 -14.30
CA PHE A 119 6.32 -7.94 -13.95
C PHE A 119 6.71 -9.08 -14.87
N GLU A 120 7.10 -10.24 -14.31
CA GLU A 120 7.58 -11.39 -15.11
C GLU A 120 8.67 -11.02 -16.14
N GLY A 121 9.55 -10.07 -15.80
CA GLY A 121 10.60 -9.56 -16.69
C GLY A 121 10.13 -8.55 -17.76
N THR A 122 8.84 -8.24 -17.84
CA THR A 122 8.31 -7.17 -18.71
C THR A 122 8.42 -5.83 -17.99
N VAL A 123 9.27 -4.95 -18.50
CA VAL A 123 9.44 -3.58 -18.00
C VAL A 123 8.20 -2.75 -18.33
N ILE A 124 7.66 -2.05 -17.34
CA ILE A 124 6.59 -1.07 -17.52
C ILE A 124 7.24 0.30 -17.69
N ASP A 125 6.87 1.01 -18.76
CA ASP A 125 7.31 2.38 -18.98
C ASP A 125 6.73 3.30 -17.90
N THR A 126 7.50 3.47 -16.83
CA THR A 126 7.20 4.39 -15.72
C THR A 126 7.59 5.82 -16.05
N THR A 127 8.15 6.11 -17.24
CA THR A 127 8.50 7.48 -17.65
C THR A 127 7.27 8.37 -17.83
N VAL A 128 6.07 7.80 -17.96
CA VAL A 128 4.79 8.55 -17.88
C VAL A 128 4.58 9.17 -16.48
N THR A 129 5.24 8.65 -15.45
CA THR A 129 5.08 9.11 -14.06
C THR A 129 6.21 10.02 -13.57
N GLN A 130 7.36 10.00 -14.24
CA GLN A 130 8.48 10.86 -13.90
C GLN A 130 8.45 12.12 -14.79
N ASP A 131 7.44 12.96 -14.61
CA ASP A 131 7.49 14.33 -15.12
C ASP A 131 8.53 15.12 -14.30
N THR A 132 9.79 14.91 -14.64
CA THR A 132 10.96 15.64 -14.10
C THR A 132 11.00 17.10 -14.55
N THR A 133 10.03 17.53 -15.37
CA THR A 133 9.85 18.89 -15.87
C THR A 133 8.65 19.63 -15.25
N SER A 134 7.84 18.95 -14.42
CA SER A 134 6.71 19.55 -13.74
C SER A 134 7.15 20.14 -12.40
N ASN A 135 6.84 21.43 -12.21
CA ASN A 135 6.85 22.12 -10.92
C ASN A 135 6.40 21.20 -9.77
N GLN A 136 7.33 20.72 -8.94
CA GLN A 136 6.97 19.90 -7.77
C GLN A 136 6.15 20.76 -6.83
N LEU A 137 4.98 20.25 -6.45
CA LEU A 137 4.11 20.89 -5.48
C LEU A 137 4.54 20.45 -4.10
N VAL A 138 4.61 21.39 -3.16
CA VAL A 138 4.83 21.10 -1.74
C VAL A 138 3.75 21.73 -0.89
N TYR A 139 3.47 21.14 0.27
CA TYR A 139 2.34 21.54 1.09
C TYR A 139 2.35 23.03 1.42
N GLU A 140 3.48 23.54 1.93
CA GLU A 140 3.57 24.88 2.49
C GLU A 140 3.30 25.98 1.46
N THR A 141 3.77 25.81 0.22
CA THR A 141 3.62 26.80 -0.86
C THR A 141 2.37 26.60 -1.70
N ASP A 142 1.97 25.35 -1.94
CA ASP A 142 1.01 25.04 -2.99
C ASP A 142 -0.37 24.62 -2.51
N ILE A 143 -0.45 24.01 -1.32
CA ILE A 143 -1.65 23.30 -0.86
C ILE A 143 -2.23 23.93 0.40
N LYS A 144 -1.37 24.48 1.26
CA LYS A 144 -1.75 25.04 2.57
C LYS A 144 -2.88 26.06 2.48
N SER A 145 -2.82 26.96 1.48
CA SER A 145 -3.87 27.98 1.28
C SER A 145 -5.22 27.38 0.90
N ILE A 146 -5.25 26.26 0.16
CA ILE A 146 -6.47 25.54 -0.16
C ILE A 146 -7.04 24.91 1.12
N ILE A 147 -6.21 24.21 1.89
CA ILE A 147 -6.64 23.56 3.15
C ILE A 147 -7.16 24.59 4.17
N SER A 148 -6.43 25.69 4.37
CA SER A 148 -6.84 26.73 5.32
C SER A 148 -8.15 27.40 4.92
N THR A 149 -8.37 27.61 3.62
CA THR A 149 -9.54 28.33 3.10
C THR A 149 -10.77 27.43 2.99
N LYS A 150 -10.58 26.17 2.57
CA LYS A 150 -11.68 25.27 2.19
C LYS A 150 -12.03 24.25 3.27
N CYS A 151 -11.13 23.99 4.21
CA CYS A 151 -11.29 22.90 5.17
C CYS A 151 -11.28 23.39 6.62
N ALA A 152 -10.34 24.27 7.00
CA ALA A 152 -10.15 24.69 8.41
C ALA A 152 -11.35 25.46 9.00
N GLY A 153 -12.20 26.06 8.17
CA GLY A 153 -13.45 26.70 8.63
C GLY A 153 -14.46 25.72 9.25
N CYS A 154 -14.49 24.47 8.78
CA CYS A 154 -15.39 23.43 9.29
C CYS A 154 -14.66 22.38 10.15
N HIS A 155 -13.35 22.27 10.05
CA HIS A 155 -12.53 21.32 10.82
C HIS A 155 -11.66 22.09 11.82
N PRO A 156 -12.02 22.15 13.12
CA PRO A 156 -12.99 21.28 13.82
C PRO A 156 -14.39 21.90 14.01
N ASN A 157 -14.54 23.20 13.77
CA ASN A 157 -15.65 24.00 14.30
C ASN A 157 -17.02 23.79 13.64
N GLY A 158 -17.07 23.10 12.49
CA GLY A 158 -18.25 22.87 11.67
C GLY A 158 -18.75 21.42 11.68
N GLY A 159 -18.28 20.59 12.63
CA GLY A 159 -18.78 19.23 12.85
C GLY A 159 -17.98 18.12 12.14
N GLY A 160 -16.90 18.46 11.42
CA GLY A 160 -15.95 17.49 10.89
C GLY A 160 -14.87 17.11 11.91
N PRO A 161 -14.43 15.84 11.99
CA PRO A 161 -13.34 15.45 12.88
C PRO A 161 -12.00 16.06 12.45
N GLY A 162 -11.12 16.34 13.42
CA GLY A 162 -9.80 16.91 13.18
C GLY A 162 -9.78 18.44 13.17
N ASP A 163 -8.67 19.02 13.59
CA ASP A 163 -8.41 20.47 13.53
C ASP A 163 -7.38 20.75 12.43
N TYR A 164 -7.83 21.32 11.31
CA TYR A 164 -6.98 21.59 10.15
C TYR A 164 -6.40 23.01 10.14
N SER A 165 -6.55 23.77 11.23
CA SER A 165 -5.74 24.96 11.47
C SER A 165 -4.31 24.60 11.90
N ILE A 166 -4.08 23.36 12.31
CA ILE A 166 -2.80 22.83 12.78
C ILE A 166 -2.18 21.94 11.70
N THR A 167 -1.02 22.34 11.15
CA THR A 167 -0.33 21.60 10.09
C THR A 167 -0.05 20.13 10.43
N SER A 168 0.31 19.82 11.69
CA SER A 168 0.59 18.43 12.10
C SER A 168 -0.63 17.51 11.97
N ASN A 169 -1.83 18.02 12.27
CA ASN A 169 -3.07 17.26 12.14
C ASN A 169 -3.43 17.06 10.66
N VAL A 170 -3.12 18.05 9.81
CA VAL A 170 -3.25 17.91 8.36
C VAL A 170 -2.30 16.81 7.87
N LYS A 171 -1.06 16.78 8.33
CA LYS A 171 -0.12 15.70 7.97
C LYS A 171 -0.65 14.32 8.33
N GLU A 172 -1.16 14.14 9.54
CA GLU A 172 -1.71 12.87 10.00
C GLU A 172 -2.84 12.35 9.09
N VAL A 173 -3.76 13.22 8.64
CA VAL A 173 -4.87 12.81 7.77
C VAL A 173 -4.44 12.56 6.32
N MET A 174 -3.35 13.19 5.87
CA MET A 174 -2.77 12.96 4.54
C MET A 174 -2.02 11.63 4.47
N ASP A 175 -1.46 11.19 5.60
CA ASP A 175 -0.68 9.95 5.71
C ASP A 175 -1.57 8.72 5.94
N ASN A 176 -2.77 8.89 6.50
CA ASN A 176 -3.67 7.76 6.78
C ASN A 176 -4.68 7.46 5.66
N GLY A 177 -4.56 8.10 4.49
CA GLY A 177 -5.40 7.87 3.31
C GLY A 177 -6.83 8.42 3.38
N LYS A 178 -7.31 8.87 4.55
CA LYS A 178 -8.68 9.41 4.69
C LYS A 178 -8.88 10.67 3.88
N PHE A 179 -7.85 11.51 3.75
CA PHE A 179 -7.97 12.71 2.92
C PHE A 179 -8.20 12.33 1.44
N GLU A 180 -7.39 11.43 0.88
CA GLU A 180 -7.52 10.99 -0.52
C GLU A 180 -8.90 10.36 -0.78
N ASP A 181 -9.36 9.46 0.12
CA ASP A 181 -10.70 8.87 0.02
C ASP A 181 -11.80 9.93 -0.04
N ARG A 182 -11.78 10.90 0.87
CA ARG A 182 -12.87 11.88 1.02
C ARG A 182 -12.85 12.98 -0.04
N VAL A 183 -11.67 13.44 -0.42
CA VAL A 183 -11.49 14.65 -1.25
C VAL A 183 -11.24 14.29 -2.72
N LEU A 184 -10.45 13.26 -3.01
CA LEU A 184 -10.05 12.91 -4.37
C LEU A 184 -10.91 11.80 -4.98
N ILE A 185 -11.33 10.81 -4.17
CA ILE A 185 -12.10 9.65 -4.64
C ILE A 185 -13.60 9.91 -4.54
N ARG A 186 -14.13 10.00 -3.31
CA ARG A 186 -15.56 10.20 -3.06
C ARG A 186 -16.01 11.62 -3.37
N LYS A 187 -15.08 12.58 -3.33
CA LYS A 187 -15.30 14.02 -3.60
C LYS A 187 -16.49 14.58 -2.82
N ASN A 188 -16.66 14.10 -1.58
CA ASN A 188 -17.77 14.49 -0.70
C ASN A 188 -17.31 15.38 0.46
N MET A 189 -16.05 15.81 0.42
CA MET A 189 -15.50 16.88 1.24
C MET A 189 -14.73 17.88 0.35
N PRO A 190 -14.85 19.20 0.61
CA PRO A 190 -15.76 19.81 1.57
C PRO A 190 -17.24 19.68 1.14
N THR A 191 -18.18 19.94 2.06
CA THR A 191 -19.61 20.01 1.71
C THR A 191 -19.83 21.10 0.66
N GLY A 192 -20.46 20.76 -0.46
CA GLY A 192 -20.57 21.65 -1.63
C GLY A 192 -19.49 21.45 -2.70
N GLY A 193 -18.50 20.59 -2.43
CA GLY A 193 -17.46 20.23 -3.38
C GLY A 193 -16.32 21.24 -3.46
N LEU A 194 -15.28 20.86 -4.20
CA LEU A 194 -14.10 21.67 -4.44
C LEU A 194 -14.03 22.02 -5.94
N PRO A 195 -13.63 23.24 -6.33
CA PRO A 195 -13.38 23.59 -7.73
C PRO A 195 -12.42 22.60 -8.40
N GLN A 196 -12.67 22.28 -9.68
CA GLN A 196 -11.90 21.26 -10.39
C GLN A 196 -10.40 21.59 -10.44
N ASN A 197 -10.03 22.85 -10.62
CA ASN A 197 -8.62 23.27 -10.62
C ASN A 197 -7.92 23.05 -9.27
N GLU A 198 -8.65 23.15 -8.14
CA GLU A 198 -8.12 22.86 -6.82
C GLU A 198 -8.00 21.34 -6.62
N LEU A 199 -8.97 20.55 -7.09
CA LEU A 199 -8.88 19.09 -7.11
C LEU A 199 -7.69 18.61 -7.93
N ASP A 200 -7.47 19.16 -9.11
CA ASP A 200 -6.36 18.79 -9.98
C ASP A 200 -5.01 19.12 -9.33
N LYS A 201 -4.93 20.29 -8.65
CA LYS A 201 -3.72 20.68 -7.93
C LYS A 201 -3.42 19.74 -6.76
N ILE A 202 -4.44 19.37 -5.98
CA ILE A 202 -4.30 18.42 -4.87
C ILE A 202 -3.96 17.02 -5.41
N GLN A 203 -4.63 16.55 -6.47
CA GLN A 203 -4.37 15.25 -7.08
C GLN A 203 -2.91 15.16 -7.52
N LYS A 204 -2.42 16.18 -8.25
CA LYS A 204 -1.03 16.25 -8.68
C LYS A 204 -0.05 16.22 -7.51
N TRP A 205 -0.35 16.89 -6.41
CA TRP A 205 0.50 16.84 -5.21
C TRP A 205 0.50 15.45 -4.55
N PHE A 206 -0.64 14.76 -4.51
CA PHE A 206 -0.72 13.35 -4.07
C PHE A 206 0.06 12.42 -4.98
N ASP A 207 -0.01 12.61 -6.30
CA ASP A 207 0.75 11.88 -7.31
C ASP A 207 2.26 12.03 -7.13
N GLN A 208 2.69 13.17 -6.57
CA GLN A 208 4.09 13.49 -6.23
C GLN A 208 4.49 13.07 -4.80
N GLY A 209 3.66 12.29 -4.10
CA GLY A 209 3.97 11.76 -2.77
C GLY A 209 3.55 12.66 -1.59
N ALA A 210 2.73 13.68 -1.83
CA ALA A 210 2.16 14.58 -0.82
C ALA A 210 3.19 15.17 0.17
N LYS A 211 4.26 15.75 -0.36
CA LYS A 211 5.39 16.29 0.43
C LYS A 211 5.00 17.52 1.26
N PHE A 212 5.43 17.57 2.53
CA PHE A 212 5.09 18.62 3.50
C PHE A 212 6.15 19.75 3.65
N GLN A 213 7.25 19.68 2.90
CA GLN A 213 8.41 20.57 3.03
C GLN A 213 8.11 22.04 2.72
#